data_AF-A0A0G1J5E2-F1
#
_entry.id   AF-A0A0G1J5E2-F1
#
_cell.length_a   1.000
_cell.length_b   1.000
_cell.length_c   1.000
_cell.angle_alpha   90.00
_cell.angle_beta   90.00
_cell.angle_gamma   90.00
#
_symmetry.space_group_name_H-M   'P 1'
#
loop_
_entity.id
_entity.type
_entity.pdbx_description
1 polymer ?
#
loop_
_entity_poly.entity_id
_entity_poly.type
_entity_poly.pdbx_seq_one_letter_code
_entity_poly.pdbx_strand_id
1 'polypeptide(L)'
;MIEAKEIINWLGGPVSHVHLRNEDQPAVFDIGEKHQFTTEAAVYYLENLTKNPDTRITDTNHALLDFDIENIPKPEGLTDEQWKSFTIDLASQSVSEKLKALRQNPESSRIIAGIEVDIIGENGELSLDDGCLSGLDLVIASFHSFVREFFTGEKYYTKQYLMNAYMGAVLNPHVDALGHPTKLSSRVADTIFVEDYLLLLDLMAQRKVAMEINLFEDLESQENSLTLNVVSEAVRRGVPLILSSDFHHFEESDFAKDTNVYPGVVNKHNFEEVFRNNQDFHFRLFRRLAKNINTLNKIGVTPELIVNSSNENFDRWQNEKRVVA
;
A
#
# COMPACT_ATOMS: atom_id res chain seq x y z
N MET A 1 3.74 21.95 18.35
CA MET A 1 3.21 20.60 18.10
C MET A 1 1.89 20.79 17.40
N ILE A 2 1.65 20.06 16.32
CA ILE A 2 0.36 20.01 15.63
C ILE A 2 -0.70 19.58 16.65
N GLU A 3 -1.84 20.27 16.69
CA GLU A 3 -2.92 19.90 17.60
C GLU A 3 -3.56 18.58 17.14
N ALA A 4 -4.07 17.74 18.06
CA ALA A 4 -4.72 16.48 17.69
C ALA A 4 -5.88 16.66 16.68
N LYS A 5 -6.56 17.81 16.74
CA LYS A 5 -7.61 18.20 15.80
C LYS A 5 -7.09 18.41 14.37
N GLU A 6 -5.84 18.83 14.22
CA GLU A 6 -5.22 19.06 12.93
C GLU A 6 -4.88 17.73 12.25
N ILE A 7 -4.46 16.69 13.00
CA ILE A 7 -4.20 15.34 12.46
C ILE A 7 -5.46 14.73 11.80
N ILE A 8 -6.64 14.96 12.39
CA ILE A 8 -7.91 14.44 11.85
C ILE A 8 -8.19 14.97 10.45
N ASN A 9 -7.80 16.21 10.14
CA ASN A 9 -7.99 16.76 8.79
C ASN A 9 -7.15 16.03 7.75
N TRP A 10 -6.05 15.38 8.14
CA TRP A 10 -5.15 14.66 7.24
C TRP A 10 -5.51 13.18 7.08
N LEU A 11 -6.12 12.59 8.11
CA LEU A 11 -6.30 11.14 8.27
C LEU A 11 -7.74 10.77 8.64
N GLY A 12 -8.71 11.59 8.23
CA GLY A 12 -10.14 11.39 8.53
C GLY A 12 -10.84 10.42 7.56
N GLY A 13 -10.17 10.01 6.48
CA GLY A 13 -10.67 9.06 5.51
C GLY A 13 -10.17 7.63 5.77
N PRO A 14 -10.16 6.79 4.73
CA PRO A 14 -9.75 5.40 4.87
C PRO A 14 -8.27 5.26 5.25
N VAL A 15 -8.00 4.42 6.26
CA VAL A 15 -6.63 3.97 6.56
C VAL A 15 -6.19 3.06 5.42
N SER A 16 -5.24 3.57 4.63
CA SER A 16 -4.86 2.97 3.35
C SER A 16 -3.51 2.27 3.45
N HIS A 17 -3.30 1.28 2.57
CA HIS A 17 -2.13 0.41 2.53
C HIS A 17 -1.86 -0.25 3.89
N VAL A 18 -2.70 -1.23 4.21
CA VAL A 18 -2.53 -2.12 5.35
C VAL A 18 -2.61 -3.56 4.88
N HIS A 19 -1.82 -4.41 5.51
CA HIS A 19 -1.77 -5.82 5.21
C HIS A 19 -2.32 -6.61 6.39
N LEU A 20 -3.27 -7.48 6.09
CA LEU A 20 -4.21 -8.05 7.05
C LEU A 20 -4.18 -9.56 6.96
N ARG A 21 -4.25 -10.18 8.13
CA ARG A 21 -4.24 -11.63 8.29
C ARG A 21 -5.56 -12.22 7.83
N ASN A 22 -5.48 -13.21 6.96
CA ASN A 22 -6.61 -14.09 6.64
C ASN A 22 -7.05 -14.86 7.91
N GLU A 23 -8.34 -14.76 8.29
CA GLU A 23 -8.85 -15.31 9.56
C GLU A 23 -8.66 -16.84 9.70
N ASP A 24 -8.72 -17.57 8.58
CA ASP A 24 -8.68 -19.04 8.55
C ASP A 24 -7.31 -19.62 8.18
N GLN A 25 -6.29 -18.80 7.93
CA GLN A 25 -4.97 -19.27 7.52
C GLN A 25 -4.05 -19.47 8.74
N PRO A 26 -3.42 -20.65 8.92
CA PRO A 26 -2.36 -20.83 9.90
C PRO A 26 -1.20 -19.87 9.58
N ALA A 27 -0.42 -19.46 10.59
CA ALA A 27 0.66 -18.47 10.47
C ALA A 27 1.89 -18.94 9.65
N VAL A 28 1.70 -19.90 8.74
CA VAL A 28 2.76 -20.75 8.16
C VAL A 28 3.13 -20.31 6.75
N PHE A 29 2.23 -19.66 6.01
CA PHE A 29 2.42 -19.30 4.60
C PHE A 29 2.38 -17.79 4.38
N ASP A 30 3.05 -17.08 5.25
CA ASP A 30 3.29 -15.65 5.09
C ASP A 30 4.66 -15.54 4.40
N ILE A 31 4.79 -14.71 3.36
CA ILE A 31 5.96 -14.54 2.47
C ILE A 31 7.24 -14.00 3.19
N GLY A 32 7.45 -14.40 4.43
CA GLY A 32 8.40 -13.80 5.37
C GLY A 32 7.84 -12.59 6.11
N GLU A 33 6.70 -12.05 5.67
CA GLU A 33 5.96 -10.99 6.34
C GLU A 33 5.13 -11.56 7.48
N LYS A 34 4.77 -10.75 8.49
CA LYS A 34 3.94 -11.20 9.60
C LYS A 34 2.70 -10.33 9.70
N HIS A 35 1.56 -10.85 9.28
CA HIS A 35 0.30 -10.12 9.42
C HIS A 35 -0.28 -10.24 10.82
N GLN A 36 -0.39 -9.09 11.49
CA GLN A 36 -0.77 -9.06 12.89
C GLN A 36 -2.28 -9.02 13.11
N PHE A 37 -3.02 -8.30 12.29
CA PHE A 37 -4.45 -8.03 12.52
C PHE A 37 -5.32 -8.85 11.59
N THR A 38 -6.38 -9.49 12.13
CA THR A 38 -7.49 -9.89 11.27
C THR A 38 -8.22 -8.66 10.75
N THR A 39 -8.89 -8.80 9.60
CA THR A 39 -9.57 -7.69 8.93
C THR A 39 -10.62 -7.03 9.83
N GLU A 40 -11.47 -7.82 10.51
CA GLU A 40 -12.47 -7.28 11.45
C GLU A 40 -11.80 -6.55 12.63
N ALA A 41 -10.72 -7.11 13.17
CA ALA A 41 -10.03 -6.52 14.31
C ALA A 41 -9.36 -5.20 13.97
N ALA A 42 -8.80 -5.07 12.76
CA ALA A 42 -8.21 -3.82 12.28
C ALA A 42 -9.25 -2.69 12.27
N VAL A 43 -10.46 -2.95 11.78
CA VAL A 43 -11.56 -1.97 11.77
C VAL A 43 -11.86 -1.46 13.18
N TYR A 44 -12.12 -2.36 14.12
CA TYR A 44 -12.48 -1.97 15.49
C TYR A 44 -11.32 -1.34 16.27
N TYR A 45 -10.09 -1.80 16.03
CA TYR A 45 -8.91 -1.23 16.65
C TYR A 45 -8.67 0.21 16.17
N LEU A 46 -8.80 0.45 14.87
CA LEU A 46 -8.62 1.77 14.27
C LEU A 46 -9.78 2.70 14.60
N GLU A 47 -11.01 2.22 14.72
CA GLU A 47 -12.13 2.99 15.28
C GLU A 47 -11.80 3.48 16.70
N ASN A 48 -11.25 2.61 17.54
CA ASN A 48 -10.82 2.98 18.89
C ASN A 48 -9.66 3.99 18.88
N LEU A 49 -8.75 3.88 17.91
CA LEU A 49 -7.59 4.76 17.78
C LEU A 49 -7.99 6.16 17.30
N THR A 50 -8.86 6.24 16.30
CA THR A 50 -9.31 7.48 15.65
C THR A 50 -10.48 8.15 16.37
N LYS A 51 -11.22 7.38 17.17
CA LYS A 51 -12.53 7.78 17.73
C LYS A 51 -13.57 8.10 16.65
N ASN A 52 -13.48 7.44 15.49
CA ASN A 52 -14.39 7.63 14.36
C ASN A 52 -15.15 6.33 14.05
N PRO A 53 -16.49 6.27 14.28
CA PRO A 53 -17.29 5.09 13.97
C PRO A 53 -17.37 4.79 12.47
N ASP A 54 -17.12 5.78 11.61
CA ASP A 54 -17.10 5.64 10.15
C ASP A 54 -15.71 5.30 9.61
N THR A 55 -14.79 4.81 10.47
CA THR A 55 -13.44 4.40 10.06
C THR A 55 -13.54 3.31 9.02
N ARG A 56 -12.92 3.57 7.86
CA ARG A 56 -12.72 2.62 6.77
C ARG A 56 -11.27 2.18 6.71
N ILE A 57 -11.04 0.98 6.23
CA ILE A 57 -9.70 0.43 5.95
C ILE A 57 -9.64 -0.12 4.54
N THR A 58 -8.45 -0.22 3.97
CA THR A 58 -8.21 -0.94 2.71
C THR A 58 -7.67 -2.33 3.03
N ASP A 59 -8.26 -3.39 2.49
CA ASP A 59 -7.58 -4.69 2.43
C ASP A 59 -6.66 -4.66 1.21
N THR A 60 -5.37 -4.42 1.40
CA THR A 60 -4.39 -4.21 0.31
C THR A 60 -3.26 -5.22 0.37
N ASN A 61 -3.57 -6.43 0.81
CA ASN A 61 -2.64 -7.55 0.80
C ASN A 61 -1.99 -7.75 -0.58
N HIS A 62 -0.78 -8.30 -0.59
CA HIS A 62 -0.11 -8.70 -1.82
C HIS A 62 -0.90 -9.76 -2.61
N ALA A 63 -0.89 -9.64 -3.94
CA ALA A 63 -1.54 -10.60 -4.85
C ALA A 63 -1.04 -12.04 -4.65
N LEU A 64 0.24 -12.19 -4.31
CA LEU A 64 0.89 -13.50 -4.12
C LEU A 64 0.96 -13.94 -2.66
N LEU A 65 0.27 -13.26 -1.74
CA LEU A 65 0.39 -13.49 -0.30
C LEU A 65 0.10 -14.94 0.13
N ASP A 66 -0.86 -15.61 -0.50
CA ASP A 66 -1.25 -16.97 -0.11
C ASP A 66 -0.32 -18.06 -0.65
N PHE A 67 0.69 -17.68 -1.41
CA PHE A 67 1.58 -18.61 -2.09
C PHE A 67 2.97 -18.55 -1.48
N ASP A 68 3.55 -19.73 -1.28
CA ASP A 68 5.00 -19.85 -1.16
C ASP A 68 5.60 -19.57 -2.54
N ILE A 69 5.94 -18.29 -2.80
CA ILE A 69 6.42 -17.82 -4.10
C ILE A 69 7.67 -18.59 -4.55
N GLU A 70 8.51 -19.07 -3.62
CA GLU A 70 9.70 -19.85 -3.98
C GLU A 70 9.35 -21.26 -4.49
N ASN A 71 8.13 -21.74 -4.19
CA ASN A 71 7.68 -23.10 -4.47
C ASN A 71 6.38 -23.17 -5.29
N ILE A 72 6.01 -22.10 -6.01
CA ILE A 72 4.89 -22.16 -6.96
C ILE A 72 5.21 -23.20 -8.04
N PRO A 73 4.38 -24.25 -8.20
CA PRO A 73 4.67 -25.32 -9.14
C PRO A 73 4.73 -24.79 -10.57
N LYS A 74 5.74 -25.24 -11.31
CA LYS A 74 5.81 -25.08 -12.77
C LYS A 74 5.41 -26.40 -13.42
N PRO A 75 4.17 -26.52 -13.94
CA PRO A 75 3.75 -27.73 -14.67
C PRO A 75 4.73 -28.10 -15.78
N GLU A 76 4.97 -29.39 -15.97
CA GLU A 76 5.88 -29.88 -17.01
C GLU A 76 5.43 -29.42 -18.40
N GLY A 77 6.38 -28.96 -19.22
CA GLY A 77 6.14 -28.58 -20.61
C GLY A 77 5.71 -27.13 -20.85
N LEU A 78 5.55 -26.30 -19.81
CA LEU A 78 5.31 -24.87 -19.98
C LEU A 78 6.62 -24.10 -20.28
N THR A 79 6.55 -23.18 -21.24
CA THR A 79 7.57 -22.13 -21.41
C THR A 79 7.52 -21.15 -20.23
N ASP A 80 8.54 -20.29 -20.10
CA ASP A 80 8.57 -19.26 -19.06
C ASP A 80 7.38 -18.29 -19.17
N GLU A 81 7.01 -17.91 -20.39
CA GLU A 81 5.84 -17.05 -20.62
C GLU A 81 4.53 -17.74 -20.25
N GLN A 82 4.37 -19.03 -20.61
CA GLN A 82 3.18 -19.80 -20.24
C GLN A 82 3.08 -20.02 -18.73
N TRP A 83 4.22 -20.22 -18.06
CA TRP A 83 4.26 -20.33 -16.61
C TRP A 83 3.94 -19.00 -15.94
N LYS A 84 4.46 -17.87 -16.46
CA LYS A 84 4.10 -16.54 -15.99
C LYS A 84 2.58 -16.29 -16.09
N SER A 85 1.97 -16.58 -17.24
CA SER A 85 0.51 -16.48 -17.39
C SER A 85 -0.24 -17.40 -16.41
N PHE A 86 0.19 -18.65 -16.26
CA PHE A 86 -0.40 -19.58 -15.30
C PHE A 86 -0.36 -19.05 -13.86
N THR A 87 0.77 -18.47 -13.44
CA THR A 87 0.92 -17.90 -12.10
C THR A 87 0.02 -16.67 -11.90
N ILE A 88 -0.10 -15.81 -12.92
CA ILE A 88 -1.04 -14.67 -12.90
C ILE A 88 -2.49 -15.15 -12.78
N ASP A 89 -2.89 -16.16 -13.55
CA ASP A 89 -4.24 -16.72 -13.49
C ASP A 89 -4.54 -17.33 -12.11
N LEU A 90 -3.56 -18.02 -11.52
CA LEU A 90 -3.69 -18.62 -10.19
C LEU A 90 -3.85 -17.54 -9.10
N ALA A 91 -3.02 -16.49 -9.14
CA ALA A 91 -3.12 -15.36 -8.21
C ALA A 91 -4.47 -14.64 -8.37
N SER A 92 -4.90 -14.42 -9.61
CA SER A 92 -6.17 -13.77 -9.94
C SER A 92 -7.38 -14.55 -9.47
N GLN A 93 -7.33 -15.88 -9.53
CA GLN A 93 -8.36 -16.75 -8.95
C GLN A 93 -8.42 -16.63 -7.43
N SER A 94 -7.26 -16.67 -6.74
CA SER A 94 -7.22 -16.53 -5.27
C SER A 94 -7.79 -15.18 -4.82
N VAL A 95 -7.36 -14.08 -5.45
CA VAL A 95 -7.85 -12.73 -5.13
C VAL A 95 -9.35 -12.61 -5.43
N SER A 96 -9.84 -13.17 -6.54
CA SER A 96 -11.26 -13.16 -6.89
C SER A 96 -12.12 -13.94 -5.87
N GLU A 97 -11.62 -15.05 -5.34
CA GLU A 97 -12.29 -15.83 -4.30
C GLU A 97 -12.36 -15.04 -2.98
N LYS A 98 -11.25 -14.40 -2.57
CA LYS A 98 -11.22 -13.50 -1.40
C LYS A 98 -12.18 -12.33 -1.55
N LEU A 99 -12.18 -11.68 -2.70
CA LEU A 99 -13.09 -10.57 -3.01
C LEU A 99 -14.55 -10.99 -2.90
N LYS A 100 -14.88 -12.19 -3.38
CA LYS A 100 -16.23 -12.77 -3.24
C LYS A 100 -16.58 -13.04 -1.79
N ALA A 101 -15.67 -13.60 -1.00
CA ALA A 101 -15.88 -13.86 0.43
C ALA A 101 -16.08 -12.54 1.20
N LEU A 102 -15.22 -11.54 0.94
CA LEU A 102 -15.31 -10.21 1.54
C LEU A 102 -16.66 -9.57 1.26
N ARG A 103 -17.10 -9.56 -0.01
CA ARG A 103 -18.39 -8.97 -0.42
C ARG A 103 -19.63 -9.70 0.11
N GLN A 104 -19.48 -10.95 0.55
CA GLN A 104 -20.55 -11.71 1.18
C GLN A 104 -20.61 -11.49 2.69
N ASN A 105 -19.58 -10.91 3.30
CA ASN A 105 -19.57 -10.60 4.73
C ASN A 105 -20.36 -9.30 4.99
N PRO A 106 -21.49 -9.35 5.72
CA PRO A 106 -22.31 -8.17 6.00
C PRO A 106 -21.59 -7.08 6.82
N GLU A 107 -20.52 -7.43 7.55
CA GLU A 107 -19.70 -6.49 8.31
C GLU A 107 -18.63 -5.79 7.44
N SER A 108 -18.52 -6.12 6.14
CA SER A 108 -17.46 -5.62 5.26
C SER A 108 -17.68 -4.22 4.71
N SER A 109 -18.78 -3.54 5.07
CA SER A 109 -19.12 -2.20 4.53
C SER A 109 -18.06 -1.13 4.82
N ARG A 110 -17.17 -1.39 5.78
CA ARG A 110 -16.05 -0.52 6.18
C ARG A 110 -14.71 -0.95 5.59
N ILE A 111 -14.70 -1.99 4.77
CA ILE A 111 -13.51 -2.53 4.12
C ILE A 111 -13.58 -2.20 2.64
N ILE A 112 -12.60 -1.45 2.15
CA ILE A 112 -12.39 -1.20 0.74
C ILE A 112 -11.63 -2.41 0.20
N ALA A 113 -12.22 -3.12 -0.76
CA ALA A 113 -11.62 -4.31 -1.33
C ALA A 113 -10.49 -3.91 -2.27
N GLY A 114 -9.27 -3.83 -1.75
CA GLY A 114 -8.11 -3.38 -2.49
C GLY A 114 -7.13 -4.50 -2.82
N ILE A 115 -6.00 -4.11 -3.41
CA ILE A 115 -4.83 -4.95 -3.55
C ILE A 115 -3.58 -4.06 -3.62
N GLU A 116 -2.47 -4.57 -3.10
CA GLU A 116 -1.15 -4.18 -3.59
C GLU A 116 -0.71 -5.18 -4.66
N VAL A 117 -0.82 -4.79 -5.93
CA VAL A 117 -0.43 -5.62 -7.07
C VAL A 117 1.02 -5.34 -7.46
N ASP A 118 1.78 -6.40 -7.71
CA ASP A 118 3.18 -6.27 -8.10
C ASP A 118 3.32 -5.86 -9.56
N ILE A 119 4.26 -4.95 -9.82
CA ILE A 119 4.75 -4.64 -11.15
C ILE A 119 5.88 -5.62 -11.49
N ILE A 120 5.64 -6.50 -12.45
CA ILE A 120 6.49 -7.67 -12.75
C ILE A 120 7.22 -7.58 -14.09
N GLY A 121 7.11 -6.45 -14.79
CA GLY A 121 7.74 -6.26 -16.10
C GLY A 121 8.04 -4.79 -16.44
N GLU A 122 8.85 -4.59 -17.48
CA GLU A 122 9.32 -3.26 -17.90
C GLU A 122 8.20 -2.39 -18.48
N ASN A 123 7.17 -3.00 -19.06
CA ASN A 123 6.07 -2.27 -19.68
C ASN A 123 4.90 -2.07 -18.71
N GLY A 124 5.12 -2.31 -17.41
CA GLY A 124 4.09 -2.20 -16.38
C GLY A 124 3.16 -3.42 -16.30
N GLU A 125 3.62 -4.58 -16.76
CA GLU A 125 2.90 -5.85 -16.55
C GLU A 125 2.69 -6.09 -15.05
N LEU A 126 1.49 -6.55 -14.68
CA LEU A 126 1.06 -6.72 -13.29
C LEU A 126 0.93 -8.21 -12.92
N SER A 127 1.02 -8.53 -11.62
CA SER A 127 0.86 -9.92 -11.11
C SER A 127 -0.58 -10.42 -11.06
N LEU A 128 -1.55 -9.66 -11.60
CA LEU A 128 -2.96 -10.01 -11.72
C LEU A 128 -3.50 -9.67 -13.11
N ASP A 129 -4.51 -10.41 -13.56
CA ASP A 129 -5.21 -10.15 -14.82
C ASP A 129 -6.20 -8.97 -14.71
N ASP A 130 -6.50 -8.35 -15.86
CA ASP A 130 -7.42 -7.20 -15.94
C ASP A 130 -8.85 -7.55 -15.44
N GLY A 131 -9.28 -8.80 -15.59
CA GLY A 131 -10.59 -9.25 -15.12
C GLY A 131 -10.71 -9.16 -13.60
N CYS A 132 -9.70 -9.66 -12.89
CA CYS A 132 -9.56 -9.55 -11.45
C CYS A 132 -9.40 -8.09 -11.01
N LEU A 133 -8.48 -7.35 -11.63
CA LEU A 133 -8.22 -5.95 -11.32
C LEU A 133 -9.45 -5.06 -11.47
N SER A 134 -10.26 -5.27 -12.52
CA SER A 134 -11.51 -4.53 -12.74
C SER A 134 -12.56 -4.73 -11.65
N GLY A 135 -12.44 -5.82 -10.89
CA GLY A 135 -13.34 -6.16 -9.80
C GLY A 135 -13.01 -5.45 -8.49
N LEU A 136 -11.82 -4.85 -8.33
CA LEU A 136 -11.35 -4.27 -7.08
C LEU A 136 -11.83 -2.82 -6.90
N ASP A 137 -11.95 -2.39 -5.64
CA ASP A 137 -12.31 -1.02 -5.29
C ASP A 137 -11.10 -0.08 -5.28
N LEU A 138 -9.89 -0.60 -5.00
CA LEU A 138 -8.63 0.15 -4.98
C LEU A 138 -7.45 -0.72 -5.45
N VAL A 139 -6.71 -0.28 -6.46
CA VAL A 139 -5.50 -0.96 -6.94
C VAL A 139 -4.28 -0.09 -6.70
N ILE A 140 -3.41 -0.53 -5.79
CA ILE A 140 -2.09 0.07 -5.56
C ILE A 140 -1.07 -0.79 -6.30
N ALA A 141 -0.34 -0.23 -7.26
CA ALA A 141 0.71 -0.95 -7.98
C ALA A 141 2.08 -0.61 -7.40
N SER A 142 2.85 -1.65 -7.03
CA SER A 142 4.14 -1.49 -6.37
C SER A 142 5.23 -2.33 -7.04
N PHE A 143 6.46 -1.83 -7.05
CA PHE A 143 7.59 -2.56 -7.62
C PHE A 143 8.39 -3.29 -6.54
N HIS A 144 8.21 -4.62 -6.47
CA HIS A 144 8.98 -5.47 -5.56
C HIS A 144 10.07 -6.22 -6.32
N SER A 145 11.33 -5.87 -6.06
CA SER A 145 12.48 -6.45 -6.79
C SER A 145 12.54 -7.97 -6.71
N PHE A 146 12.15 -8.55 -5.58
CA PHE A 146 12.16 -10.01 -5.38
C PHE A 146 11.04 -10.71 -6.14
N VAL A 147 9.82 -10.14 -6.19
CA VAL A 147 8.71 -10.66 -7.00
C VAL A 147 9.04 -10.55 -8.48
N ARG A 148 9.60 -9.42 -8.91
CA ARG A 148 10.08 -9.25 -10.28
C ARG A 148 11.18 -10.27 -10.62
N GLU A 149 12.15 -10.50 -9.73
CA GLU A 149 13.18 -11.52 -9.89
C GLU A 149 12.57 -12.92 -10.02
N PHE A 150 11.53 -13.25 -9.24
CA PHE A 150 10.79 -14.50 -9.34
C PHE A 150 10.15 -14.71 -10.73
N PHE A 151 9.47 -13.70 -11.29
CA PHE A 151 8.81 -13.84 -12.59
C PHE A 151 9.77 -13.85 -13.79
N THR A 152 10.91 -13.18 -13.67
CA THR A 152 11.81 -12.93 -14.82
C THR A 152 13.10 -13.75 -14.76
N GLY A 153 13.45 -14.28 -13.59
CA GLY A 153 14.75 -14.90 -13.32
C GLY A 153 15.92 -13.93 -13.31
N GLU A 154 15.72 -12.63 -13.49
CA GLU A 154 16.82 -11.66 -13.51
C GLU A 154 16.92 -10.87 -12.20
N LYS A 155 18.14 -10.85 -11.69
CA LYS A 155 18.47 -10.29 -10.38
C LYS A 155 18.73 -8.79 -10.40
N TYR A 156 19.04 -8.22 -11.57
CA TYR A 156 19.42 -6.81 -11.73
C TYR A 156 18.53 -6.16 -12.77
N TYR A 157 18.20 -4.90 -12.53
CA TYR A 157 17.47 -4.04 -13.45
C TYR A 157 18.05 -2.62 -13.37
N THR A 158 17.80 -1.81 -14.40
CA THR A 158 18.32 -0.44 -14.47
C THR A 158 17.30 0.57 -13.94
N LYS A 159 17.72 1.82 -13.69
CA LYS A 159 16.77 2.90 -13.42
C LYS A 159 15.77 3.12 -14.55
N GLN A 160 16.20 2.93 -15.81
CA GLN A 160 15.32 3.07 -16.97
C GLN A 160 14.22 2.01 -16.95
N TYR A 161 14.60 0.77 -16.63
CA TYR A 161 13.63 -0.33 -16.47
C TYR A 161 12.58 0.02 -15.42
N LEU A 162 13.02 0.50 -14.24
CA LEU A 162 12.09 0.86 -13.16
C LEU A 162 11.15 1.99 -13.56
N MET A 163 11.67 3.06 -14.17
CA MET A 163 10.84 4.18 -14.62
C MET A 163 9.85 3.75 -15.72
N ASN A 164 10.28 2.90 -16.65
CA ASN A 164 9.38 2.33 -17.66
C ASN A 164 8.28 1.49 -17.01
N ALA A 165 8.63 0.66 -16.03
CA ALA A 165 7.69 -0.19 -15.30
C ALA A 165 6.62 0.64 -14.58
N TYR A 166 7.02 1.71 -13.88
CA TYR A 166 6.10 2.65 -13.25
C TYR A 166 5.22 3.38 -14.27
N MET A 167 5.79 3.88 -15.37
CA MET A 167 5.01 4.54 -16.41
C MET A 167 3.98 3.60 -17.04
N GLY A 168 4.35 2.35 -17.30
CA GLY A 168 3.45 1.32 -17.81
C GLY A 168 2.30 1.02 -16.83
N ALA A 169 2.60 0.90 -15.54
CA ALA A 169 1.59 0.68 -14.51
C ALA A 169 0.60 1.86 -14.43
N VAL A 170 1.07 3.11 -14.52
CA VAL A 170 0.22 4.31 -14.56
C VAL A 170 -0.67 4.38 -15.81
N LEU A 171 -0.27 3.71 -16.90
CA LEU A 171 -1.10 3.62 -18.11
C LEU A 171 -2.21 2.57 -17.99
N ASN A 172 -2.09 1.58 -17.09
CA ASN A 172 -3.14 0.58 -16.86
C ASN A 172 -4.40 1.26 -16.26
N PRO A 173 -5.60 1.08 -16.86
CA PRO A 173 -6.83 1.76 -16.43
C PRO A 173 -7.30 1.33 -15.03
N HIS A 174 -6.85 0.18 -14.54
CA HIS A 174 -7.23 -0.35 -13.25
C HIS A 174 -6.36 0.20 -12.11
N VAL A 175 -5.12 0.62 -12.37
CA VAL A 175 -4.22 1.16 -11.34
C VAL A 175 -4.73 2.51 -10.83
N ASP A 176 -4.90 2.62 -9.52
CA ASP A 176 -5.37 3.84 -8.85
C ASP A 176 -4.22 4.62 -8.20
N ALA A 177 -3.24 3.92 -7.64
CA ALA A 177 -2.07 4.54 -7.01
C ALA A 177 -0.79 3.77 -7.32
N LEU A 178 0.35 4.46 -7.27
CA LEU A 178 1.65 3.82 -7.12
C LEU A 178 2.02 3.72 -5.64
N GLY A 179 2.28 2.51 -5.16
CA GLY A 179 2.74 2.24 -3.80
C GLY A 179 4.23 2.52 -3.65
N HIS A 180 4.57 3.21 -2.55
CA HIS A 180 5.89 3.61 -2.08
C HIS A 180 6.97 3.71 -3.18
N PRO A 181 6.76 4.49 -4.26
CA PRO A 181 7.57 4.37 -5.49
C PRO A 181 9.03 4.78 -5.30
N THR A 182 9.34 5.46 -4.20
CA THR A 182 10.69 5.90 -3.79
C THR A 182 11.38 4.95 -2.79
N LYS A 183 10.72 3.86 -2.36
CA LYS A 183 11.30 2.79 -1.55
C LYS A 183 12.12 1.87 -2.45
N LEU A 184 13.34 2.29 -2.75
CA LEU A 184 14.18 1.65 -3.76
C LEU A 184 15.05 0.54 -3.18
N SER A 185 15.23 -0.53 -3.96
CA SER A 185 16.29 -1.50 -3.69
C SER A 185 17.67 -0.82 -3.68
N SER A 186 18.53 -1.22 -2.75
CA SER A 186 19.93 -0.76 -2.67
C SER A 186 20.73 -0.96 -3.97
N ARG A 187 20.23 -1.82 -4.87
CA ARG A 187 20.79 -2.09 -6.21
C ARG A 187 20.70 -0.89 -7.14
N VAL A 188 19.69 -0.03 -6.98
CA VAL A 188 19.41 1.11 -7.87
C VAL A 188 19.28 2.44 -7.13
N ALA A 189 19.14 2.42 -5.79
CA ALA A 189 18.92 3.60 -4.95
C ALA A 189 19.93 4.73 -5.24
N ASP A 190 21.22 4.41 -5.39
CA ASP A 190 22.28 5.40 -5.62
C ASP A 190 22.30 5.98 -7.06
N THR A 191 21.43 5.48 -7.95
CA THR A 191 21.40 5.87 -9.37
C THR A 191 20.19 6.70 -9.76
N ILE A 192 19.22 6.81 -8.85
CA ILE A 192 17.91 7.44 -9.08
C ILE A 192 17.85 8.76 -8.33
N PHE A 193 17.46 9.81 -9.05
CA PHE A 193 17.30 11.15 -8.51
C PHE A 193 15.89 11.67 -8.79
N VAL A 194 15.54 12.80 -8.18
CA VAL A 194 14.21 13.42 -8.35
C VAL A 194 13.89 13.72 -9.82
N GLU A 195 14.91 14.05 -10.62
CA GLU A 195 14.78 14.33 -12.05
C GLU A 195 14.25 13.14 -12.85
N ASP A 196 14.56 11.91 -12.43
CA ASP A 196 14.09 10.69 -13.10
C ASP A 196 12.57 10.51 -12.93
N TYR A 197 11.96 11.09 -11.89
CA TYR A 197 10.52 10.99 -11.62
C TYR A 197 9.68 12.03 -12.38
N LEU A 198 10.27 13.08 -12.97
CA LEU A 198 9.47 14.22 -13.44
C LEU A 198 8.45 13.84 -14.52
N LEU A 199 8.85 13.00 -15.48
CA LEU A 199 7.94 12.50 -16.53
C LEU A 199 6.87 11.56 -15.96
N LEU A 200 7.23 10.73 -14.97
CA LEU A 200 6.30 9.86 -14.28
C LEU A 200 5.25 10.69 -13.54
N LEU A 201 5.66 11.72 -12.80
CA LEU A 201 4.75 12.60 -12.06
C LEU A 201 3.81 13.37 -13.00
N ASP A 202 4.30 13.86 -14.13
CA ASP A 202 3.45 14.50 -15.16
C ASP A 202 2.37 13.53 -15.66
N LEU A 203 2.75 12.27 -15.91
CA LEU A 203 1.82 11.23 -16.34
C LEU A 203 0.82 10.85 -15.23
N MET A 204 1.27 10.72 -13.98
CA MET A 204 0.39 10.44 -12.83
C MET A 204 -0.65 11.53 -12.64
N ALA A 205 -0.26 12.81 -12.72
CA ALA A 205 -1.19 13.93 -12.67
C ALA A 205 -2.22 13.88 -13.82
N GLN A 206 -1.77 13.59 -15.05
CA GLN A 206 -2.66 13.46 -16.21
C GLN A 206 -3.66 12.31 -16.07
N ARG A 207 -3.22 11.16 -15.55
CA ARG A 207 -4.04 9.94 -15.38
C ARG A 207 -4.80 9.91 -14.05
N LYS A 208 -4.60 10.92 -13.20
CA LYS A 208 -5.12 11.00 -11.82
C LYS A 208 -4.74 9.79 -10.95
N VAL A 209 -3.61 9.16 -11.25
CA VAL A 209 -3.05 8.08 -10.44
C VAL A 209 -2.35 8.71 -9.24
N ALA A 210 -2.72 8.28 -8.03
CA ALA A 210 -2.18 8.84 -6.81
C ALA A 210 -0.74 8.36 -6.53
N MET A 211 0.06 9.20 -5.88
CA MET A 211 1.35 8.81 -5.32
C MET A 211 1.20 8.53 -3.83
N GLU A 212 1.66 7.36 -3.39
CA GLU A 212 1.70 7.03 -1.97
C GLU A 212 2.81 7.77 -1.21
N ILE A 213 2.48 8.16 0.02
CA ILE A 213 3.41 8.61 1.05
C ILE A 213 3.19 7.76 2.30
N ASN A 214 4.14 6.87 2.59
CA ASN A 214 4.10 6.05 3.79
C ASN A 214 4.46 6.90 5.03
N LEU A 215 3.50 7.04 5.94
CA LEU A 215 3.66 7.83 7.18
C LEU A 215 4.31 7.05 8.32
N PHE A 216 4.56 5.75 8.17
CA PHE A 216 5.28 4.97 9.18
C PHE A 216 6.79 5.17 9.06
N GLU A 217 7.28 5.55 7.88
CA GLU A 217 8.67 5.95 7.67
C GLU A 217 8.97 7.34 8.25
N ASP A 218 10.22 7.58 8.64
CA ASP A 218 10.66 8.91 9.02
C ASP A 218 10.94 9.78 7.80
N LEU A 219 9.98 10.64 7.42
CA LEU A 219 10.17 11.50 6.24
C LEU A 219 11.32 12.51 6.39
N GLU A 220 11.73 12.87 7.61
CA GLU A 220 12.89 13.75 7.82
C GLU A 220 14.24 12.98 7.85
N SER A 221 14.24 11.66 7.72
CA SER A 221 15.49 10.89 7.66
C SER A 221 16.26 11.18 6.38
N GLN A 222 17.58 11.00 6.43
CA GLN A 222 18.43 11.14 5.24
C GLN A 222 18.07 10.12 4.14
N GLU A 223 17.69 8.91 4.54
CA GLU A 223 17.26 7.83 3.66
C GLU A 223 16.01 8.23 2.85
N ASN A 224 15.12 9.03 3.44
CA ASN A 224 13.89 9.51 2.81
C ASN A 224 14.00 10.89 2.15
N SER A 225 15.21 11.40 1.96
CA SER A 225 15.43 12.67 1.27
C SER A 225 14.93 12.66 -0.19
N LEU A 226 15.09 11.55 -0.90
CA LEU A 226 14.51 11.37 -2.24
C LEU A 226 12.98 11.46 -2.19
N THR A 227 12.35 10.74 -1.25
CA THR A 227 10.90 10.75 -1.04
C THR A 227 10.37 12.18 -0.91
N LEU A 228 10.95 13.01 -0.04
CA LEU A 228 10.53 14.41 0.13
C LEU A 228 10.70 15.26 -1.13
N ASN A 229 11.81 15.07 -1.86
CA ASN A 229 12.05 15.81 -3.10
C ASN A 229 11.02 15.44 -4.18
N VAL A 230 10.71 14.15 -4.32
CA VAL A 230 9.70 13.65 -5.26
C VAL A 230 8.31 14.13 -4.87
N VAL A 231 7.94 14.08 -3.59
CA VAL A 231 6.66 14.63 -3.10
C VAL A 231 6.56 16.13 -3.40
N SER A 232 7.63 16.89 -3.21
CA SER A 232 7.63 18.32 -3.54
C SER A 232 7.36 18.58 -5.03
N GLU A 233 7.93 17.79 -5.93
CA GLU A 233 7.63 17.86 -7.38
C GLU A 233 6.22 17.37 -7.71
N ALA A 234 5.72 16.35 -7.01
CA ALA A 234 4.37 15.81 -7.18
C ALA A 234 3.32 16.88 -6.88
N VAL A 235 3.49 17.62 -5.77
CA VAL A 235 2.65 18.76 -5.40
C VAL A 235 2.64 19.84 -6.49
N ARG A 236 3.82 20.22 -7.02
CA ARG A 236 3.94 21.23 -8.09
C ARG A 236 3.19 20.83 -9.37
N ARG A 237 3.03 19.53 -9.61
CA ARG A 237 2.36 18.96 -10.79
C ARG A 237 0.89 18.64 -10.59
N GLY A 238 0.38 18.78 -9.36
CA GLY A 238 -1.00 18.43 -9.04
C GLY A 238 -1.26 16.91 -9.04
N VAL A 239 -0.24 16.11 -8.72
CA VAL A 239 -0.40 14.67 -8.52
C VAL A 239 -1.25 14.45 -7.27
N PRO A 240 -2.33 13.63 -7.33
CA PRO A 240 -3.07 13.25 -6.13
C PRO A 240 -2.16 12.48 -5.16
N LEU A 241 -2.27 12.72 -3.86
CA LEU A 241 -1.44 12.04 -2.86
C LEU A 241 -2.28 11.15 -1.97
N ILE A 242 -1.81 9.95 -1.64
CA ILE A 242 -2.45 9.06 -0.66
C ILE A 242 -1.50 8.83 0.51
N LEU A 243 -2.01 9.01 1.74
CA LEU A 243 -1.23 8.78 2.95
C LEU A 243 -1.50 7.37 3.47
N SER A 244 -0.45 6.66 3.83
CA SER A 244 -0.58 5.25 4.17
C SER A 244 0.34 4.83 5.30
N SER A 245 0.31 3.54 5.64
CA SER A 245 1.18 2.96 6.68
C SER A 245 2.05 1.79 6.21
N ASP A 246 1.69 1.10 5.12
CA ASP A 246 2.31 -0.18 4.73
C ASP A 246 2.40 -1.15 5.92
N PHE A 247 1.35 -1.18 6.73
CA PHE A 247 1.41 -1.81 8.06
C PHE A 247 1.17 -3.31 7.97
N HIS A 248 2.12 -4.10 8.48
CA HIS A 248 1.99 -5.55 8.61
C HIS A 248 2.00 -5.99 10.09
N HIS A 249 2.98 -5.47 10.85
CA HIS A 249 3.19 -5.81 12.26
C HIS A 249 3.68 -4.61 13.09
N PHE A 250 3.34 -4.56 14.38
CA PHE A 250 3.83 -3.50 15.28
C PHE A 250 5.36 -3.44 15.36
N GLU A 251 6.04 -4.59 15.33
CA GLU A 251 7.50 -4.68 15.44
C GLU A 251 8.26 -4.13 14.22
N GLU A 252 7.61 -4.06 13.06
CA GLU A 252 8.22 -3.54 11.82
C GLU A 252 8.27 -2.01 11.81
N SER A 253 7.45 -1.37 12.63
CA SER A 253 7.42 0.08 12.78
C SER A 253 8.70 0.57 13.47
N ASP A 254 9.52 1.36 12.75
CA ASP A 254 10.82 1.82 13.27
C ASP A 254 10.72 2.61 14.59
N PHE A 255 9.63 3.36 14.76
CA PHE A 255 9.34 4.18 15.93
C PHE A 255 8.85 3.35 17.12
N ALA A 256 8.48 2.08 16.89
CA ALA A 256 8.07 1.11 17.90
C ALA A 256 9.22 0.19 18.33
N LYS A 257 10.43 0.36 17.76
CA LYS A 257 11.63 -0.34 18.24
C LYS A 257 11.83 -0.11 19.73
N ASP A 258 12.25 -1.17 20.43
CA ASP A 258 12.49 -1.19 21.88
C ASP A 258 11.24 -0.92 22.74
N THR A 259 10.03 -1.06 22.18
CA THR A 259 8.78 -0.99 22.93
C THR A 259 8.19 -2.38 23.12
N ASN A 260 7.48 -2.58 24.24
CA ASN A 260 6.77 -3.83 24.47
C ASN A 260 5.44 -3.80 23.72
N VAL A 261 5.49 -4.09 22.42
CA VAL A 261 4.31 -4.27 21.59
C VAL A 261 3.70 -5.65 21.80
N TYR A 262 2.40 -5.77 21.54
CA TYR A 262 1.77 -7.08 21.55
C TYR A 262 2.39 -7.97 20.46
N PRO A 263 2.82 -9.21 20.76
CA PRO A 263 3.54 -10.06 19.81
C PRO A 263 2.64 -11.03 19.03
N GLY A 264 1.37 -11.14 19.41
CA GLY A 264 0.44 -12.12 18.86
C GLY A 264 -0.49 -11.55 17.80
N VAL A 265 -1.35 -12.44 17.27
CA VAL A 265 -2.44 -12.07 16.36
C VAL A 265 -3.50 -11.27 17.11
N VAL A 266 -3.89 -10.14 16.56
CA VAL A 266 -4.98 -9.29 17.02
C VAL A 266 -6.24 -9.66 16.25
N ASN A 267 -7.25 -10.13 16.96
CA ASN A 267 -8.53 -10.57 16.42
C ASN A 267 -9.69 -9.93 17.21
N LYS A 268 -10.92 -10.14 16.78
CA LYS A 268 -12.12 -9.55 17.39
C LYS A 268 -12.34 -9.88 18.87
N HIS A 269 -11.69 -10.92 19.40
CA HIS A 269 -11.83 -11.32 20.80
C HIS A 269 -10.80 -10.68 21.73
N ASN A 270 -9.65 -10.24 21.22
CA ASN A 270 -8.58 -9.66 22.03
C ASN A 270 -8.24 -8.21 21.70
N PHE A 271 -8.76 -7.63 20.61
CA PHE A 271 -8.35 -6.29 20.16
C PHE A 271 -8.50 -5.20 21.23
N GLU A 272 -9.52 -5.25 22.08
CA GLU A 272 -9.70 -4.27 23.16
C GLU A 272 -8.60 -4.35 24.22
N GLU A 273 -8.21 -5.56 24.62
CA GLU A 273 -7.14 -5.76 25.59
C GLU A 273 -5.80 -5.30 24.98
N VAL A 274 -5.54 -5.71 23.74
CA VAL A 274 -4.37 -5.29 22.97
C VAL A 274 -4.33 -3.76 22.86
N PHE A 275 -5.45 -3.11 22.56
CA PHE A 275 -5.54 -1.66 22.45
C PHE A 275 -5.19 -0.97 23.78
N ARG A 276 -5.79 -1.42 24.90
CA ARG A 276 -5.51 -0.86 26.22
C ARG A 276 -4.07 -1.04 26.67
N ASN A 277 -3.41 -2.11 26.23
CA ASN A 277 -2.04 -2.43 26.64
C ASN A 277 -0.95 -1.82 25.72
N ASN A 278 -1.29 -1.34 24.52
CA ASN A 278 -0.35 -0.77 23.54
C ASN A 278 -0.27 0.76 23.56
N GLN A 279 -0.47 1.40 24.72
CA GLN A 279 -0.51 2.87 24.81
C GLN A 279 0.83 3.55 24.44
N ASP A 280 1.98 2.92 24.71
CA ASP A 280 3.28 3.48 24.30
C ASP A 280 3.44 3.47 22.76
N PHE A 281 2.99 2.39 22.11
CA PHE A 281 2.94 2.32 20.64
C PHE A 281 2.06 3.45 20.08
N HIS A 282 0.83 3.62 20.61
CA HIS A 282 -0.07 4.69 20.17
C HIS A 282 0.56 6.07 20.32
N PHE A 283 1.19 6.35 21.46
CA PHE A 283 1.85 7.63 21.71
C PHE A 283 2.96 7.90 20.68
N ARG A 284 3.77 6.90 20.37
CA ARG A 284 4.87 7.00 19.39
C ARG A 284 4.37 7.11 17.96
N LEU A 285 3.32 6.37 17.61
CA LEU A 285 2.62 6.49 16.33
C LEU A 285 2.12 7.93 16.14
N PHE A 286 1.36 8.48 17.08
CA PHE A 286 0.87 9.86 16.96
C PHE A 286 2.00 10.88 16.88
N ARG A 287 3.13 10.65 17.57
CA ARG A 287 4.33 11.49 17.44
C ARG A 287 4.95 11.39 16.05
N ARG A 288 5.06 10.19 15.46
CA ARG A 288 5.53 9.96 14.08
C ARG A 288 4.62 10.67 13.08
N LEU A 289 3.31 10.47 13.18
CA LEU A 289 2.30 11.11 12.33
C LEU A 289 2.39 12.64 12.41
N ALA A 290 2.42 13.21 13.62
CA ALA A 290 2.54 14.65 13.81
C ALA A 290 3.85 15.22 13.23
N LYS A 291 4.96 14.48 13.37
CA LYS A 291 6.25 14.87 12.76
C LYS A 291 6.13 14.90 11.23
N ASN A 292 5.65 13.81 10.63
CA ASN A 292 5.54 13.68 9.17
C ASN A 292 4.56 14.70 8.57
N ILE A 293 3.39 14.91 9.19
CA ILE A 293 2.44 15.95 8.77
C ILE A 293 3.10 17.34 8.80
N ASN A 294 3.86 17.66 9.85
CA ASN A 294 4.59 18.93 9.92
C ASN A 294 5.65 19.04 8.81
N THR A 295 6.31 17.95 8.44
CA THR A 295 7.25 17.90 7.31
C THR A 295 6.54 18.16 5.98
N LEU A 296 5.40 17.51 5.75
CA LEU A 296 4.57 17.68 4.56
C LEU A 296 4.07 19.13 4.43
N ASN A 297 3.61 19.72 5.53
CA ASN A 297 3.23 21.14 5.61
C ASN A 297 4.36 22.09 5.16
N LYS A 298 5.60 21.85 5.60
CA LYS A 298 6.76 22.70 5.23
C LYS A 298 7.03 22.72 3.73
N ILE A 299 6.69 21.65 3.01
CA ILE A 299 6.88 21.54 1.56
C ILE A 299 5.61 21.86 0.76
N GLY A 300 4.58 22.40 1.42
CA GLY A 300 3.37 22.90 0.78
C GLY A 300 2.28 21.85 0.52
N VAL A 301 2.39 20.66 1.10
CA VAL A 301 1.28 19.70 1.10
C VAL A 301 0.23 20.19 2.09
N THR A 302 -1.04 20.08 1.73
CA THR A 302 -2.18 20.40 2.59
C THR A 302 -3.19 19.23 2.58
N PRO A 303 -4.10 19.13 3.57
CA PRO A 303 -5.13 18.10 3.61
C PRO A 303 -5.96 17.94 2.32
N GLU A 304 -6.19 19.03 1.60
CA GLU A 304 -6.99 19.06 0.38
C GLU A 304 -6.32 18.32 -0.79
N LEU A 305 -4.99 18.15 -0.75
CA LEU A 305 -4.23 17.39 -1.74
C LEU A 305 -4.19 15.88 -1.44
N ILE A 306 -4.59 15.49 -0.23
CA ILE A 306 -4.55 14.10 0.24
C ILE A 306 -5.88 13.43 -0.06
N VAL A 307 -5.91 12.45 -0.96
CA VAL A 307 -7.15 11.80 -1.42
C VAL A 307 -7.90 11.11 -0.28
N ASN A 308 -7.20 10.50 0.68
CA ASN A 308 -7.79 9.84 1.83
C ASN A 308 -7.85 10.69 3.11
N SER A 309 -7.85 12.03 2.98
CA SER A 309 -8.04 12.93 4.12
C SER A 309 -9.44 12.86 4.75
N SER A 310 -10.43 12.43 3.98
CA SER A 310 -11.81 12.16 4.41
C SER A 310 -12.42 11.07 3.52
N ASN A 311 -13.48 10.42 4.00
CA ASN A 311 -14.23 9.45 3.20
C ASN A 311 -14.82 10.10 1.95
N GLU A 312 -15.34 11.33 2.07
CA GLU A 312 -15.91 12.09 0.95
C GLU A 312 -14.87 12.44 -0.11
N ASN A 313 -13.65 12.82 0.30
CA ASN A 313 -12.58 13.12 -0.64
C ASN A 313 -12.14 11.86 -1.40
N PHE A 314 -12.01 10.75 -0.68
CA PHE A 314 -11.61 9.48 -1.26
C PHE A 314 -12.63 9.00 -2.30
N ASP A 315 -13.92 9.02 -1.93
CA ASP A 315 -14.99 8.60 -2.84
C ASP A 315 -15.11 9.53 -4.05
N ARG A 316 -14.89 10.84 -3.88
CA ARG A 316 -14.81 11.80 -5.00
C ARG A 316 -13.67 11.45 -5.95
N TRP A 317 -12.46 11.22 -5.43
CA TRP A 317 -11.30 10.88 -6.23
C TRP A 317 -11.49 9.58 -7.02
N GLN A 318 -12.02 8.53 -6.39
CA GLN A 318 -12.33 7.26 -7.08
C GLN A 318 -13.32 7.45 -8.22
N ASN A 319 -14.39 8.23 -7.98
CA ASN A 319 -15.39 8.52 -9.01
C ASN A 319 -14.80 9.32 -10.18
N GLU A 320 -13.97 10.31 -9.90
CA GLU A 320 -13.29 11.08 -10.94
C GLU A 320 -12.33 10.24 -11.78
N LYS A 321 -11.60 9.31 -11.16
CA LYS A 321 -10.67 8.41 -11.85
C LYS A 321 -11.41 7.48 -12.80
N ARG A 322 -12.55 6.91 -12.36
CA ARG A 322 -13.41 6.04 -13.19
C ARG A 322 -14.01 6.74 -14.42
N VAL A 323 -14.05 8.08 -14.45
CA VAL A 323 -14.50 8.86 -15.63
C VAL A 323 -13.35 9.09 -16.63
N VAL A 324 -12.10 9.06 -16.17
CA VAL A 324 -10.89 9.34 -16.97
C VAL A 324 -10.24 8.06 -17.52
N ALA A 325 -10.45 6.92 -16.85
CA ALA A 325 -10.03 5.59 -17.26
C ALA A 325 -10.85 5.06 -18.46
#